data_AF-X1FKU9-F1
#
_entry.id   AF-X1FKU9-F1
#
_cell.length_a   1.000
_cell.length_b   1.000
_cell.length_c   1.000
_cell.angle_alpha   90.00
_cell.angle_beta   90.00
_cell.angle_gamma   90.00
#
_symmetry.space_group_name_H-M   'P 1'
#
loop_
_entity.id
_entity.type
_entity.pdbx_description
1 polymer ?
#
loop_
_entity_poly.entity_id
_entity_poly.type
_entity_poly.pdbx_seq_one_letter_code
_entity_poly.pdbx_strand_id
1 'polypeptide(L)'
;VLAFKLDGILIGDLIYDSYLSYGYATMPSIDKINRYELFNVMQSIFYNRRVIKHIVKHYDIETCLVAHTVGTAGGVFSRYLVSNNIEVWERYSTLKKHRSIKTLYYSAARPDMKYVKFMQNRLGYFIPLAEKHLNNRLKNRSSDWGAQLPYLRDKRVFYNRQEFSKNFGLSPSKKNIFVMLHAFNDFPNSFGFTIYRDYYEWFKTVLNIAQEVDSVNWIFKEHPGAKYYPTKDLDLELIFSKINVSNIRFLNKDANFNTSSLRYVADAICTCIGTAGLEYSAFGVPCILSGKTWYSGFGFTVEPRTDVEFKKILKNIDKLPRLNNEQINIAKIIALFTFDIIEVTKFPDP
;
A
#
# COMPACT_ATOMS: atom_id res chain seq x y z
N VAL A 1 -2.89 14.46 8.91
CA VAL A 1 -1.57 14.22 9.54
C VAL A 1 -1.02 15.54 10.08
N LEU A 2 -0.03 15.52 10.97
CA LEU A 2 0.53 16.72 11.61
C LEU A 2 0.95 17.76 10.56
N ALA A 3 0.45 18.99 10.67
CA ALA A 3 0.78 20.10 9.77
C ALA A 3 2.11 20.81 10.12
N PHE A 4 2.97 20.15 10.89
CA PHE A 4 4.22 20.73 11.40
C PHE A 4 5.22 20.99 10.28
N LYS A 5 5.76 22.21 10.24
CA LYS A 5 6.79 22.64 9.31
C LYS A 5 8.06 23.07 10.04
N LEU A 6 9.21 22.77 9.43
CA LEU A 6 10.52 23.19 9.90
C LEU A 6 11.25 23.86 8.75
N ASP A 7 11.70 25.11 8.93
CA ASP A 7 12.24 25.96 7.86
C ASP A 7 11.28 26.11 6.66
N GLY A 8 9.97 26.13 6.90
CA GLY A 8 8.94 26.19 5.85
C GLY A 8 8.65 24.87 5.13
N ILE A 9 9.45 23.82 5.39
CA ILE A 9 9.31 22.48 4.82
C ILE A 9 8.36 21.65 5.68
N LEU A 10 7.38 20.97 5.09
CA LEU A 10 6.51 20.02 5.81
C LEU A 10 7.38 18.88 6.36
N ILE A 11 7.25 18.55 7.64
CA ILE A 11 7.98 17.45 8.32
C ILE A 11 7.04 16.64 9.23
N GLY A 12 5.83 17.13 9.50
CA GLY A 12 4.90 16.49 10.42
C GLY A 12 4.47 15.07 10.05
N ASP A 13 4.40 14.74 8.77
CA ASP A 13 4.18 13.37 8.28
C ASP A 13 5.39 12.45 8.56
N LEU A 14 6.62 12.95 8.43
CA LEU A 14 7.82 12.19 8.83
C LEU A 14 7.85 11.95 10.34
N ILE A 15 7.45 12.93 11.16
CA ILE A 15 7.33 12.76 12.62
C ILE A 15 6.31 11.69 12.93
N TYR A 16 5.12 11.80 12.33
CA TYR A 16 4.01 10.89 12.56
C TYR A 16 4.39 9.45 12.23
N ASP A 17 4.86 9.22 11.00
CA ASP A 17 5.17 7.86 10.53
C ASP A 17 6.39 7.27 11.26
N SER A 18 7.41 8.08 11.57
CA SER A 18 8.55 7.60 12.37
C SER A 18 8.13 7.24 13.79
N TYR A 19 7.15 7.94 14.37
CA TYR A 19 6.60 7.54 15.67
C TYR A 19 5.89 6.18 15.58
N LEU A 20 5.10 5.95 14.52
CA LEU A 20 4.45 4.65 14.32
C LEU A 20 5.47 3.50 14.25
N SER A 21 6.63 3.72 13.62
CA SER A 21 7.69 2.70 13.52
C SER A 21 8.23 2.19 14.86
N TYR A 22 7.95 2.87 15.98
CA TYR A 22 8.20 2.34 17.33
C TYR A 22 7.21 1.23 17.75
N GLY A 23 6.34 0.77 16.85
CA GLY A 23 5.40 -0.31 17.08
C GLY A 23 4.01 0.20 17.48
N TYR A 24 3.54 1.30 16.92
CA TYR A 24 2.17 1.79 17.13
C TYR A 24 1.37 1.74 15.84
N ALA A 25 0.13 1.28 15.94
CA ALA A 25 -0.81 1.32 14.83
C ALA A 25 -1.34 2.73 14.56
N THR A 26 -1.33 3.60 15.57
CA THR A 26 -1.76 5.01 15.46
C THR A 26 -1.03 5.88 16.48
N MET A 27 -0.85 7.17 16.18
CA MET A 27 -0.32 8.12 17.15
C MET A 27 -1.45 8.51 18.12
N PRO A 28 -1.28 8.30 19.44
CA PRO A 28 -2.30 8.63 20.44
C PRO A 28 -2.40 10.16 20.65
N SER A 29 -3.37 10.59 21.46
CA SER A 29 -3.46 11.98 21.90
C SER A 29 -2.23 12.40 22.72
N ILE A 30 -1.97 13.70 22.80
CA ILE A 30 -0.80 14.26 23.50
C ILE A 30 -0.69 13.82 24.97
N ASP A 31 -1.81 13.54 25.63
CA ASP A 31 -1.83 13.10 27.03
C ASP A 31 -1.43 11.63 27.20
N LYS A 32 -1.57 10.83 26.13
CA LYS A 32 -1.32 9.38 26.13
C LYS A 32 -0.08 9.00 25.32
N ILE A 33 0.59 9.97 24.71
CA ILE A 33 1.75 9.71 23.87
C ILE A 33 2.97 9.33 24.68
N ASN A 34 3.76 8.39 24.16
CA ASN A 34 5.07 8.11 24.70
C ASN A 34 6.01 9.27 24.36
N ARG A 35 6.21 10.17 25.34
CA ARG A 35 7.03 11.37 25.18
C ARG A 35 8.50 11.05 24.90
N TYR A 36 9.02 9.92 25.39
CA TYR A 36 10.40 9.50 25.15
C TYR A 36 10.61 9.08 23.67
N GLU A 37 9.72 8.24 23.14
CA GLU A 37 9.79 7.82 21.72
C GLU A 37 9.55 9.02 20.78
N LEU A 38 8.59 9.89 21.10
CA LEU A 38 8.42 11.15 20.36
C LEU A 38 9.67 12.03 20.42
N PHE A 39 10.28 12.19 21.60
CA PHE A 39 11.51 12.96 21.76
C PHE A 39 12.65 12.40 20.88
N ASN A 40 12.81 11.09 20.82
CA ASN A 40 13.82 10.46 19.96
C ASN A 40 13.58 10.73 18.47
N VAL A 41 12.33 10.68 18.00
CA VAL A 41 11.96 11.06 16.63
C VAL A 41 12.33 12.52 16.36
N MET A 42 11.95 13.42 17.26
CA MET A 42 12.24 14.85 17.13
C MET A 42 13.75 15.11 17.13
N GLN A 43 14.50 14.48 18.04
CA GLN A 43 15.95 14.58 18.13
C GLN A 43 16.60 14.13 16.82
N SER A 44 16.19 12.98 16.27
CA SER A 44 16.69 12.50 14.98
C SER A 44 16.42 13.50 13.86
N ILE A 45 15.21 14.08 13.79
CA ILE A 45 14.87 15.08 12.78
C ILE A 45 15.72 16.35 12.90
N PHE A 46 15.87 16.90 14.12
CA PHE A 46 16.68 18.10 14.33
C PHE A 46 18.17 17.86 14.09
N TYR A 47 18.67 16.68 14.45
CA TYR A 47 20.03 16.25 14.14
C TYR A 47 20.25 16.16 12.63
N ASN A 48 19.41 15.39 11.92
CA ASN A 48 19.50 15.23 10.46
C ASN A 48 19.36 16.58 9.73
N ARG A 49 18.48 17.47 10.21
CA ARG A 49 18.40 18.85 9.73
C ARG A 49 19.74 19.59 9.89
N ARG A 50 20.35 19.54 11.08
CA ARG A 50 21.62 20.23 11.33
C ARG A 50 22.71 19.70 10.40
N VAL A 51 22.77 18.38 10.23
CA VAL A 51 23.73 17.72 9.34
C VAL A 51 23.51 18.17 7.90
N ILE A 52 22.31 18.03 7.33
CA ILE A 52 22.10 18.37 5.91
C ILE A 52 22.34 19.87 5.63
N LYS A 53 21.95 20.77 6.54
CA LYS A 53 22.25 22.20 6.40
C LYS A 53 23.74 22.49 6.45
N HIS A 54 24.48 21.75 7.27
CA HIS A 54 25.94 21.87 7.32
C HIS A 54 26.57 21.39 6.01
N ILE A 55 26.14 20.25 5.48
CA ILE A 55 26.68 19.71 4.23
C ILE A 55 26.41 20.67 3.06
N VAL A 56 25.15 21.11 2.88
CA VAL A 56 24.76 22.04 1.79
C VAL A 56 25.49 23.39 1.88
N LYS A 57 25.92 23.81 3.08
CA LYS A 57 26.67 25.06 3.26
C LYS A 57 28.15 24.94 2.86
N HIS A 58 28.76 23.78 3.05
CA HIS A 58 30.23 23.61 2.93
C HIS A 58 30.66 22.83 1.69
N TYR A 59 29.73 22.13 1.03
CA TYR A 59 30.00 21.33 -0.15
C TYR A 59 29.06 21.73 -1.27
N ASP A 60 29.60 21.77 -2.49
CA ASP A 60 28.79 21.91 -3.71
C ASP A 60 28.22 20.54 -4.08
N ILE A 61 26.93 20.34 -3.78
CA ILE A 61 26.24 19.05 -3.98
C ILE A 61 25.36 19.18 -5.22
N GLU A 62 25.71 18.46 -6.29
CA GLU A 62 24.87 18.42 -7.49
C GLU A 62 23.68 17.46 -7.35
N THR A 63 23.88 16.32 -6.70
CA THR A 63 22.88 15.24 -6.59
C THR A 63 23.09 14.39 -5.34
N CYS A 64 22.00 13.77 -4.85
CA CYS A 64 22.05 12.81 -3.76
C CYS A 64 21.27 11.55 -4.12
N LEU A 65 21.89 10.38 -3.95
CA LEU A 65 21.23 9.08 -4.08
C LEU A 65 20.74 8.60 -2.71
N VAL A 66 19.44 8.32 -2.59
CA VAL A 66 18.81 7.78 -1.38
C VAL A 66 18.10 6.46 -1.70
N ALA A 67 18.08 5.53 -0.74
CA ALA A 67 17.28 4.31 -0.88
C ALA A 67 15.78 4.60 -0.75
N HIS A 68 15.41 5.48 0.19
CA HIS A 68 14.03 5.86 0.46
C HIS A 68 13.93 7.35 0.77
N THR A 69 12.79 7.95 0.41
CA THR A 69 12.46 9.37 0.61
C THR A 69 11.60 9.61 1.87
N VAL A 70 11.55 8.64 2.78
CA VAL A 70 10.72 8.64 4.01
C VAL A 70 11.58 8.52 5.27
N GLY A 71 10.95 8.59 6.44
CA GLY A 71 11.63 8.49 7.74
C GLY A 71 12.47 9.72 8.10
N THR A 72 13.10 9.65 9.28
CA THR A 72 13.83 10.78 9.88
C THR A 72 15.14 11.12 9.16
N ALA A 73 15.77 10.17 8.47
CA ALA A 73 16.98 10.40 7.69
C ALA A 73 16.64 10.73 6.23
N GLY A 74 16.22 9.71 5.46
CA GLY A 74 15.94 9.84 4.03
C GLY A 74 14.92 10.94 3.70
N GLY A 75 13.83 11.01 4.46
CA GLY A 75 12.80 12.03 4.28
C GLY A 75 13.28 13.45 4.60
N VAL A 76 14.04 13.64 5.68
CA VAL A 76 14.58 14.96 6.03
C VAL A 76 15.61 15.41 5.00
N PHE A 77 16.59 14.57 4.68
CA PHE A 77 17.62 14.89 3.68
C PHE A 77 16.99 15.23 2.33
N SER A 78 16.10 14.36 1.84
CA SER A 78 15.50 14.54 0.52
C SER A 78 14.72 15.85 0.42
N ARG A 79 13.95 16.21 1.47
CA ARG A 79 13.17 17.45 1.48
C ARG A 79 14.04 18.69 1.56
N TYR A 80 15.10 18.69 2.36
CA TYR A 80 16.03 19.82 2.44
C TYR A 80 16.80 20.02 1.13
N LEU A 81 17.26 18.94 0.50
CA LEU A 81 17.99 19.00 -0.77
C LEU A 81 17.13 19.58 -1.90
N VAL A 82 15.93 19.03 -2.13
CA VAL A 82 15.06 19.55 -3.21
C VAL A 82 14.57 20.98 -2.93
N SER A 83 14.51 21.40 -1.66
CA SER A 83 14.16 22.79 -1.31
C SER A 83 15.31 23.78 -1.55
N ASN A 84 16.54 23.28 -1.70
CA ASN A 84 17.72 24.06 -2.10
C ASN A 84 18.08 23.85 -3.59
N ASN A 85 17.11 23.41 -4.40
CA ASN A 85 17.30 23.11 -5.83
C ASN A 85 18.33 22.01 -6.14
N ILE A 86 18.66 21.15 -5.17
CA ILE A 86 19.53 19.98 -5.35
C ILE A 86 18.66 18.76 -5.63
N GLU A 87 18.95 18.05 -6.71
CA GLU A 87 18.15 16.89 -7.09
C GLU A 87 18.44 15.67 -6.21
N VAL A 88 17.38 14.87 -6.01
CA VAL A 88 17.46 13.63 -5.24
C VAL A 88 17.08 12.48 -6.15
N TRP A 89 17.91 11.46 -6.19
CA TRP A 89 17.66 10.21 -6.89
C TRP A 89 17.24 9.18 -5.87
N GLU A 90 16.03 8.66 -6.00
CA GLU A 90 15.56 7.53 -5.21
C GLU A 90 15.89 6.23 -5.95
N ARG A 91 16.63 5.35 -5.28
CA ARG A 91 16.93 4.01 -5.75
C ARG A 91 15.96 3.02 -5.15
N TYR A 92 15.15 2.43 -6.01
CA TYR A 92 14.52 1.15 -5.76
C TYR A 92 15.17 0.13 -6.73
N SER A 93 14.36 -0.71 -7.34
CA SER A 93 14.69 -1.42 -8.57
C SER A 93 14.81 -0.52 -9.82
N THR A 94 14.40 0.75 -9.71
CA THR A 94 14.61 1.80 -10.71
C THR A 94 15.23 3.02 -10.05
N LEU A 95 15.74 3.92 -10.88
CA LEU A 95 16.17 5.24 -10.46
C LEU A 95 15.08 6.26 -10.79
N LYS A 96 14.61 6.99 -9.78
CA LYS A 96 13.62 8.06 -9.94
C LYS A 96 14.20 9.37 -9.47
N LYS A 97 14.19 10.35 -10.35
CA LYS A 97 14.71 11.69 -10.09
C LYS A 97 13.62 12.59 -9.52
N HIS A 98 13.95 13.26 -8.43
CA HIS A 98 13.09 14.18 -7.67
C HIS A 98 13.71 15.58 -7.68
N ARG A 99 12.90 16.57 -8.02
CA ARG A 99 13.31 17.99 -8.05
C ARG A 99 12.45 18.90 -7.17
N SER A 100 11.47 18.32 -6.47
CA SER A 100 10.54 19.07 -5.62
C SER A 100 9.98 18.16 -4.53
N ILE A 101 9.44 18.76 -3.47
CA ILE A 101 8.74 18.01 -2.41
C ILE A 101 7.58 17.20 -3.01
N LYS A 102 6.85 17.75 -4.00
CA LYS A 102 5.74 17.06 -4.66
C LYS A 102 6.18 15.76 -5.34
N THR A 103 7.36 15.75 -5.96
CA THR A 103 7.87 14.56 -6.65
C THR A 103 8.34 13.49 -5.67
N LEU A 104 8.79 13.85 -4.46
CA LEU A 104 9.21 12.87 -3.44
C LEU A 104 8.10 11.88 -3.05
N TYR A 105 6.83 12.29 -3.16
CA TYR A 105 5.68 11.41 -2.92
C TYR A 105 5.38 10.46 -4.09
N TYR A 106 6.15 10.52 -5.18
CA TYR A 106 6.01 9.62 -6.33
C TYR A 106 7.05 8.52 -6.25
N SER A 107 6.64 7.32 -5.83
CA SER A 107 7.52 6.15 -5.80
C SER A 107 8.38 6.03 -7.06
N ALA A 108 9.62 5.57 -6.88
CA ALA A 108 10.41 5.06 -8.00
C ALA A 108 9.71 3.96 -8.82
N ALA A 109 8.76 3.23 -8.22
CA ALA A 109 7.95 2.24 -8.92
C ALA A 109 6.89 2.83 -9.87
N ARG A 110 6.61 4.14 -9.82
CA ARG A 110 5.59 4.76 -10.68
C ARG A 110 6.10 4.92 -12.11
N PRO A 111 5.48 4.27 -13.11
CA PRO A 111 5.84 4.48 -14.51
C PRO A 111 5.54 5.90 -14.96
N ASP A 112 6.43 6.45 -15.76
CA ASP A 112 6.14 7.69 -16.49
C ASP A 112 5.14 7.42 -17.61
N MET A 113 4.23 8.37 -17.84
CA MET A 113 3.18 8.25 -18.87
C MET A 113 3.72 7.96 -20.28
N LYS A 114 4.95 8.36 -20.59
CA LYS A 114 5.58 8.04 -21.88
C LYS A 114 5.77 6.53 -22.08
N TYR A 115 6.17 5.80 -21.04
CA TYR A 115 6.33 4.34 -21.09
C TYR A 115 4.97 3.65 -21.13
N VAL A 116 4.00 4.16 -20.36
CA VAL A 116 2.63 3.64 -20.38
C VAL A 116 2.02 3.77 -21.78
N LYS A 117 2.09 4.95 -22.40
CA LYS A 117 1.62 5.19 -23.77
C LYS A 117 2.34 4.31 -24.80
N PHE A 118 3.66 4.15 -24.66
CA PHE A 118 4.43 3.25 -25.52
C PHE A 118 3.93 1.80 -25.44
N MET A 119 3.63 1.30 -24.23
CA MET A 119 3.09 -0.05 -24.03
C MET A 119 1.64 -0.17 -24.50
N GLN A 120 0.80 0.84 -24.26
CA GLN A 120 -0.59 0.91 -24.74
C GLN A 120 -0.68 0.85 -26.26
N ASN A 121 0.27 1.45 -26.98
CA ASN A 121 0.30 1.38 -28.45
C ASN A 121 0.78 0.01 -28.98
N ARG A 122 1.15 -0.94 -28.10
CA ARG A 122 1.74 -2.24 -28.45
C ARG A 122 1.14 -3.38 -27.61
N LEU A 123 -0.16 -3.33 -27.32
CA LEU A 123 -0.82 -4.33 -26.47
C LEU A 123 -0.62 -5.78 -26.95
N GLY A 124 -0.62 -6.03 -28.27
CA GLY A 124 -0.38 -7.37 -28.81
C GLY A 124 0.96 -7.99 -28.39
N TYR A 125 1.97 -7.17 -28.09
CA TYR A 125 3.26 -7.60 -27.57
C TYR A 125 3.28 -7.66 -26.03
N PHE A 126 2.79 -6.62 -25.36
CA PHE A 126 2.92 -6.49 -23.91
C PHE A 126 1.90 -7.30 -23.09
N ILE A 127 0.71 -7.56 -23.62
CA ILE A 127 -0.32 -8.32 -22.89
C ILE A 127 0.11 -9.78 -22.67
N PRO A 128 0.60 -10.53 -23.69
CA PRO A 128 1.11 -11.88 -23.46
C PRO A 128 2.26 -11.94 -22.44
N LEU A 129 3.16 -10.95 -22.46
CA LEU A 129 4.24 -10.84 -21.47
C LEU A 129 3.69 -10.60 -20.06
N ALA A 130 2.76 -9.65 -19.91
CA ALA A 130 2.12 -9.34 -18.64
C ALA A 130 1.38 -10.57 -18.07
N GLU A 131 0.64 -11.29 -18.90
CA GLU A 131 -0.08 -12.50 -18.48
C GLU A 131 0.86 -13.62 -18.07
N LYS A 132 1.94 -13.85 -18.83
CA LYS A 132 2.97 -14.81 -18.45
C LYS A 132 3.58 -14.44 -17.09
N HIS A 133 3.94 -13.17 -16.90
CA HIS A 133 4.56 -12.71 -15.66
C HIS A 133 3.62 -12.79 -14.46
N LEU A 134 2.37 -12.33 -14.61
CA LEU A 134 1.36 -12.38 -13.55
C LEU A 134 1.02 -13.83 -13.16
N ASN A 135 0.87 -14.73 -14.13
CA ASN A 135 0.62 -16.15 -13.84
C ASN A 135 1.83 -16.79 -13.16
N ASN A 136 3.05 -16.45 -13.57
CA ASN A 136 4.27 -16.91 -12.90
C ASN A 136 4.36 -16.35 -11.48
N ARG A 137 4.04 -15.08 -11.26
CA ARG A 137 4.01 -14.46 -9.92
C ARG A 137 3.02 -15.16 -9.01
N LEU A 138 1.83 -15.50 -9.51
CA LEU A 138 0.81 -16.22 -8.74
C LEU A 138 1.21 -17.66 -8.39
N LYS A 139 1.94 -18.35 -9.29
CA LYS A 139 2.42 -19.73 -9.10
C LYS A 139 3.69 -19.79 -8.24
N ASN A 140 4.66 -18.94 -8.58
CA ASN A 140 6.02 -18.89 -8.06
C ASN A 140 6.21 -17.67 -7.17
N ARG A 141 5.35 -17.48 -6.15
CA ARG A 141 5.43 -16.37 -5.18
C ARG A 141 6.77 -16.25 -4.41
N SER A 142 7.82 -16.94 -4.81
CA SER A 142 9.19 -16.91 -4.29
C SER A 142 10.00 -15.63 -4.53
N SER A 143 9.60 -14.70 -5.40
CA SER A 143 10.41 -13.48 -5.70
C SER A 143 10.01 -12.21 -4.92
N ASP A 144 8.87 -12.25 -4.22
CA ASP A 144 8.35 -11.14 -3.40
C ASP A 144 8.89 -11.22 -1.97
N TRP A 145 9.47 -10.15 -1.44
CA TRP A 145 10.00 -10.10 -0.05
C TRP A 145 8.97 -10.55 1.00
N GLY A 146 7.67 -10.27 0.79
CA GLY A 146 6.59 -10.73 1.66
C GLY A 146 6.02 -12.13 1.35
N ALA A 147 6.35 -12.71 0.20
CA ALA A 147 5.79 -13.97 -0.28
C ALA A 147 6.81 -15.13 -0.34
N GLN A 148 8.08 -14.86 -0.01
CA GLN A 148 9.12 -15.84 0.32
C GLN A 148 8.83 -16.66 1.59
N LEU A 149 7.71 -16.39 2.28
CA LEU A 149 7.38 -17.05 3.52
C LEU A 149 6.92 -18.50 3.24
N PRO A 150 7.67 -19.52 3.70
CA PRO A 150 7.42 -20.93 3.36
C PRO A 150 5.99 -21.39 3.64
N TYR A 151 5.37 -20.85 4.70
CA TYR A 151 4.01 -21.19 5.14
C TYR A 151 2.89 -20.76 4.17
N LEU A 152 3.18 -20.00 3.11
CA LEU A 152 2.19 -19.61 2.11
C LEU A 152 2.01 -20.64 0.98
N ARG A 153 2.94 -21.59 0.82
CA ARG A 153 2.91 -22.58 -0.27
C ARG A 153 1.89 -23.69 -0.06
N ASP A 154 1.64 -24.09 1.19
CA ASP A 154 0.77 -25.22 1.52
C ASP A 154 -0.70 -24.81 1.74
N LYS A 155 -1.04 -23.54 1.48
CA LYS A 155 -2.40 -23.03 1.67
C LYS A 155 -3.30 -23.39 0.50
N ARG A 156 -4.56 -23.71 0.82
CA ARG A 156 -5.60 -24.04 -0.16
C ARG A 156 -5.85 -22.88 -1.13
N VAL A 157 -5.88 -23.23 -2.42
CA VAL A 157 -6.36 -22.36 -3.49
C VAL A 157 -7.84 -22.64 -3.73
N PHE A 158 -8.66 -21.60 -3.74
CA PHE A 158 -10.07 -21.67 -4.09
C PHE A 158 -10.26 -21.15 -5.51
N TYR A 159 -10.97 -21.91 -6.33
CA TYR A 159 -11.23 -21.56 -7.74
C TYR A 159 -12.66 -21.04 -7.96
N ASN A 160 -13.50 -21.05 -6.92
CA ASN A 160 -14.87 -20.59 -7.00
C ASN A 160 -15.28 -19.84 -5.72
N ARG A 161 -15.95 -18.69 -5.91
CA ARG A 161 -16.46 -17.84 -4.83
C ARG A 161 -17.40 -18.58 -3.87
N GLN A 162 -18.29 -19.42 -4.40
CA GLN A 162 -19.28 -20.12 -3.56
C GLN A 162 -18.63 -21.14 -2.64
N GLU A 163 -17.64 -21.88 -3.14
CA GLU A 163 -16.85 -22.84 -2.35
C GLU A 163 -16.09 -22.14 -1.22
N PHE A 164 -15.38 -21.05 -1.56
CA PHE A 164 -14.71 -20.21 -0.57
C PHE A 164 -15.69 -19.72 0.51
N SER A 165 -16.85 -19.21 0.09
CA SER A 165 -17.83 -18.63 1.02
C SER A 165 -18.35 -19.69 1.98
N LYS A 166 -18.72 -20.89 1.48
CA LYS A 166 -19.12 -22.02 2.33
C LYS A 166 -18.01 -22.43 3.30
N ASN A 167 -16.76 -22.51 2.84
CA ASN A 167 -15.63 -22.93 3.67
C ASN A 167 -15.37 -21.98 4.85
N PHE A 168 -15.63 -20.68 4.68
CA PHE A 168 -15.43 -19.67 5.72
C PHE A 168 -16.74 -19.25 6.44
N GLY A 169 -17.83 -20.02 6.27
CA GLY A 169 -19.12 -19.75 6.91
C GLY A 169 -19.77 -18.43 6.46
N LEU A 170 -19.49 -18.00 5.24
CA LEU A 170 -20.03 -16.81 4.59
C LEU A 170 -21.17 -17.18 3.64
N SER A 171 -22.04 -16.22 3.29
CA SER A 171 -23.17 -16.48 2.41
C SER A 171 -22.72 -16.66 0.95
N PRO A 172 -22.96 -17.81 0.29
CA PRO A 172 -22.53 -18.03 -1.10
C PRO A 172 -23.27 -17.16 -2.12
N SER A 173 -24.42 -16.60 -1.74
CA SER A 173 -25.20 -15.70 -2.59
C SER A 173 -24.63 -14.27 -2.63
N LYS A 174 -23.92 -13.84 -1.57
CA LYS A 174 -23.40 -12.48 -1.41
C LYS A 174 -22.01 -12.32 -2.04
N LYS A 175 -21.76 -11.15 -2.66
CA LYS A 175 -20.43 -10.81 -3.18
C LYS A 175 -19.38 -10.83 -2.07
N ASN A 176 -18.13 -11.17 -2.39
CA ASN A 176 -17.00 -11.20 -1.47
C ASN A 176 -16.11 -9.96 -1.67
N ILE A 177 -16.07 -9.11 -0.64
CA ILE A 177 -15.23 -7.92 -0.60
C ILE A 177 -14.02 -8.19 0.29
N PHE A 178 -12.84 -8.19 -0.30
CA PHE A 178 -11.61 -8.38 0.45
C PHE A 178 -11.03 -7.05 0.90
N VAL A 179 -10.90 -6.88 2.22
CA VAL A 179 -10.19 -5.77 2.85
C VAL A 179 -8.77 -6.22 3.14
N MET A 180 -7.82 -5.75 2.34
CA MET A 180 -6.41 -6.14 2.45
C MET A 180 -5.72 -5.23 3.46
N LEU A 181 -5.56 -5.71 4.70
CA LEU A 181 -4.94 -4.96 5.78
C LEU A 181 -3.47 -4.69 5.49
N HIS A 182 -3.00 -3.54 5.95
CA HIS A 182 -1.61 -3.11 5.88
C HIS A 182 -0.86 -3.43 7.16
N ALA A 183 0.47 -3.40 7.11
CA ALA A 183 1.28 -3.25 8.31
C ALA A 183 1.01 -1.85 8.89
N PHE A 184 0.36 -1.78 10.06
CA PHE A 184 -0.22 -0.53 10.58
C PHE A 184 0.82 0.57 10.88
N ASN A 185 2.07 0.20 11.09
CA ASN A 185 3.20 1.10 11.36
C ASN A 185 4.15 1.30 10.16
N ASP A 186 3.77 0.87 8.96
CA ASP A 186 4.60 0.96 7.75
C ASP A 186 4.34 2.24 6.96
N PHE A 187 4.77 3.38 7.51
CA PHE A 187 4.80 4.69 6.86
C PHE A 187 3.58 5.02 5.98
N PRO A 188 2.37 5.13 6.57
CA PRO A 188 1.13 5.30 5.82
C PRO A 188 1.08 6.56 4.94
N ASN A 189 1.92 7.56 5.20
CA ASN A 189 1.91 8.85 4.51
C ASN A 189 2.99 8.98 3.43
N SER A 190 3.68 7.88 3.10
CA SER A 190 4.78 7.82 2.11
C SER A 190 4.43 8.35 0.71
N PHE A 191 3.15 8.27 0.31
CA PHE A 191 2.69 8.66 -1.03
C PHE A 191 1.88 9.96 -1.06
N GLY A 192 1.94 10.72 0.04
CA GLY A 192 1.46 12.10 0.16
C GLY A 192 -0.03 12.24 0.42
N PHE A 193 -0.90 11.58 -0.35
CA PHE A 193 -2.35 11.66 -0.15
C PHE A 193 -2.93 10.34 0.39
N THR A 194 -3.62 10.45 1.52
CA THR A 194 -4.46 9.41 2.13
C THR A 194 -5.73 10.07 2.67
N ILE A 195 -6.86 9.36 2.58
CA ILE A 195 -8.15 9.85 3.12
C ILE A 195 -8.11 9.89 4.65
N TYR A 196 -7.42 8.92 5.25
CA TYR A 196 -7.27 8.76 6.70
C TYR A 196 -5.83 9.04 7.11
N ARG A 197 -5.62 9.43 8.37
CA ARG A 197 -4.29 9.81 8.86
C ARG A 197 -3.30 8.64 8.92
N ASP A 198 -3.83 7.43 9.07
CA ASP A 198 -3.09 6.17 9.14
C ASP A 198 -3.96 4.97 8.76
N TYR A 199 -3.33 3.80 8.66
CA TYR A 199 -4.00 2.55 8.33
C TYR A 199 -4.97 2.09 9.43
N TYR A 200 -4.78 2.49 10.68
CA TYR A 200 -5.65 2.09 11.78
C TYR A 200 -6.99 2.83 11.74
N GLU A 201 -6.99 4.13 11.46
CA GLU A 201 -8.19 4.92 11.26
C GLU A 201 -8.97 4.43 10.02
N TRP A 202 -8.26 4.12 8.92
CA TRP A 202 -8.87 3.49 7.75
C TRP A 202 -9.54 2.16 8.12
N PHE A 203 -8.79 1.25 8.78
CA PHE A 203 -9.29 -0.05 9.19
C PHE A 203 -10.56 0.05 10.04
N LYS A 204 -10.54 0.89 11.09
CA LYS A 204 -11.72 1.11 11.94
C LYS A 204 -12.91 1.62 11.13
N THR A 205 -12.69 2.53 10.20
CA THR A 205 -13.76 3.07 9.36
C THR A 205 -14.37 1.99 8.47
N VAL A 206 -13.54 1.16 7.83
CA VAL A 206 -14.02 0.04 7.00
C VAL A 206 -14.73 -1.01 7.86
N LEU A 207 -14.20 -1.36 9.04
CA LEU A 207 -14.80 -2.33 9.95
C LEU A 207 -16.17 -1.87 10.47
N ASN A 208 -16.32 -0.58 10.79
CA ASN A 208 -17.61 -0.02 11.18
C ASN A 208 -18.63 -0.12 10.04
N ILE A 209 -18.24 0.24 8.82
CA ILE A 209 -19.13 0.10 7.66
C ILE A 209 -19.46 -1.37 7.39
N ALA A 210 -18.51 -2.28 7.52
CA ALA A 210 -18.73 -3.70 7.29
C ALA A 210 -19.77 -4.31 8.25
N GLN A 211 -19.86 -3.79 9.48
CA GLN A 211 -20.88 -4.19 10.46
C GLN A 211 -22.27 -3.65 10.13
N GLU A 212 -22.37 -2.53 9.41
CA GLU A 212 -23.63 -1.93 8.96
C GLU A 212 -24.11 -2.48 7.59
N VAL A 213 -23.19 -2.88 6.73
CA VAL A 213 -23.46 -3.26 5.33
C VAL A 213 -23.44 -4.77 5.19
N ASP A 214 -24.61 -5.39 5.30
CA ASP A 214 -24.78 -6.84 5.22
C ASP A 214 -25.03 -7.36 3.79
N SER A 215 -25.19 -6.49 2.78
CA SER A 215 -25.45 -6.88 1.38
C SER A 215 -24.32 -7.69 0.73
N VAL A 216 -23.15 -7.72 1.35
CA VAL A 216 -21.94 -8.43 0.90
C VAL A 216 -21.28 -9.17 2.07
N ASN A 217 -20.39 -10.12 1.75
CA ASN A 217 -19.45 -10.68 2.70
C ASN A 217 -18.19 -9.80 2.74
N TRP A 218 -17.75 -9.42 3.92
CA TRP A 218 -16.50 -8.69 4.18
C TRP A 218 -15.44 -9.64 4.70
N ILE A 219 -14.30 -9.69 4.01
CA ILE A 219 -13.19 -10.55 4.35
C ILE A 219 -11.98 -9.68 4.66
N PHE A 220 -11.64 -9.54 5.93
CA PHE A 220 -10.45 -8.83 6.37
C PHE A 220 -9.27 -9.78 6.35
N LYS A 221 -8.33 -9.56 5.43
CA LYS A 221 -7.12 -10.37 5.30
C LYS A 221 -5.97 -9.64 5.97
N GLU A 222 -5.38 -10.28 6.98
CA GLU A 222 -4.17 -9.78 7.63
C GLU A 222 -2.99 -9.67 6.64
N HIS A 223 -2.18 -8.63 6.81
CA HIS A 223 -0.99 -8.37 6.00
C HIS A 223 -0.03 -9.58 6.08
N PRO A 224 0.48 -10.10 4.95
CA PRO A 224 1.35 -11.28 4.95
C PRO A 224 2.65 -11.06 5.73
N GLY A 225 3.17 -9.83 5.74
CA GLY A 225 4.36 -9.43 6.48
C GLY A 225 4.10 -8.97 7.91
N ALA A 226 2.89 -9.08 8.47
CA ALA A 226 2.55 -8.50 9.79
C ALA A 226 3.54 -8.86 10.91
N LYS A 227 4.14 -10.07 10.87
CA LYS A 227 5.18 -10.50 11.83
C LYS A 227 6.44 -9.62 11.86
N TYR A 228 6.75 -8.92 10.76
CA TYR A 228 7.88 -7.98 10.66
C TYR A 228 7.52 -6.57 11.13
N TYR A 229 6.24 -6.33 11.40
CA TYR A 229 5.65 -5.05 11.74
C TYR A 229 4.81 -5.18 13.01
N PRO A 230 5.41 -5.64 14.13
CA PRO A 230 4.67 -5.82 15.38
C PRO A 230 4.15 -4.47 15.87
N THR A 231 2.93 -4.50 16.39
CA THR A 231 2.30 -3.35 17.04
C THR A 231 2.05 -3.70 18.51
N LYS A 232 2.25 -2.72 19.38
CA LYS A 232 2.12 -2.85 20.84
C LYS A 232 0.70 -2.52 21.32
N ASP A 233 -0.05 -1.79 20.50
CA ASP A 233 -1.33 -1.15 20.82
C ASP A 233 -2.51 -1.73 20.02
N LEU A 234 -2.29 -2.81 19.26
CA LEU A 234 -3.30 -3.41 18.40
C LEU A 234 -3.27 -4.94 18.49
N ASP A 235 -4.43 -5.52 18.78
CA ASP A 235 -4.68 -6.96 18.72
C ASP A 235 -5.88 -7.21 17.80
N LEU A 236 -5.61 -7.69 16.58
CA LEU A 236 -6.65 -7.98 15.59
C LEU A 236 -7.52 -9.17 16.00
N GLU A 237 -6.94 -10.21 16.62
CA GLU A 237 -7.70 -11.39 17.06
C GLU A 237 -8.71 -11.00 18.14
N LEU A 238 -8.29 -10.17 19.10
CA LEU A 238 -9.18 -9.65 20.12
C LEU A 238 -10.26 -8.74 19.54
N ILE A 239 -9.94 -7.91 18.54
CA ILE A 239 -10.94 -7.07 17.87
C ILE A 239 -11.97 -7.94 17.16
N PHE A 240 -11.52 -8.91 16.34
CA PHE A 240 -12.41 -9.74 15.55
C PHE A 240 -13.17 -10.79 16.37
N SER A 241 -12.65 -11.24 17.52
CA SER A 241 -13.39 -12.13 18.42
C SER A 241 -14.62 -11.46 19.06
N LYS A 242 -14.66 -10.13 19.10
CA LYS A 242 -15.80 -9.34 19.58
C LYS A 242 -16.82 -9.02 18.49
N ILE A 243 -16.54 -9.34 17.23
CA ILE A 243 -17.44 -9.09 16.11
C ILE A 243 -18.47 -10.22 16.03
N ASN A 244 -19.75 -9.88 16.19
CA ASN A 244 -20.85 -10.84 16.23
C ASN A 244 -21.80 -10.74 15.02
N VAL A 245 -21.25 -10.52 13.82
CA VAL A 245 -22.03 -10.47 12.57
C VAL A 245 -21.52 -11.53 11.59
N SER A 246 -22.45 -12.21 10.90
CA SER A 246 -22.13 -13.37 10.06
C SER A 246 -21.53 -13.02 8.70
N ASN A 247 -21.67 -11.77 8.26
CA ASN A 247 -21.13 -11.28 7.00
C ASN A 247 -19.66 -10.87 7.08
N ILE A 248 -19.01 -10.92 8.26
CA ILE A 248 -17.60 -10.55 8.43
C ILE A 248 -16.75 -11.78 8.74
N ARG A 249 -15.63 -11.93 8.04
CA ARG A 249 -14.61 -12.93 8.35
C ARG A 249 -13.23 -12.30 8.41
N PHE A 250 -12.50 -12.57 9.48
CA PHE A 250 -11.06 -12.30 9.57
C PHE A 250 -10.25 -13.51 9.12
N LEU A 251 -9.26 -13.27 8.27
CA LEU A 251 -8.30 -14.24 7.78
C LEU A 251 -6.89 -13.82 8.23
N ASN A 252 -6.50 -14.30 9.41
CA ASN A 252 -5.17 -14.10 9.97
C ASN A 252 -4.06 -14.78 9.16
N LYS A 253 -2.82 -14.73 9.65
CA LYS A 253 -1.65 -15.38 9.07
C LYS A 253 -1.78 -16.92 8.99
N ASP A 254 -2.59 -17.55 9.84
CA ASP A 254 -2.71 -19.00 9.94
C ASP A 254 -3.89 -19.55 9.12
N ALA A 255 -4.78 -18.67 8.62
CA ALA A 255 -5.88 -19.06 7.76
C ALA A 255 -5.40 -19.87 6.54
N ASN A 256 -6.05 -21.01 6.29
CA ASN A 256 -5.80 -21.90 5.16
C ASN A 256 -6.36 -21.32 3.85
N PHE A 257 -5.76 -20.22 3.41
CA PHE A 257 -6.17 -19.45 2.24
C PHE A 257 -4.95 -18.92 1.50
N ASN A 258 -4.82 -19.30 0.23
CA ASN A 258 -3.85 -18.73 -0.68
C ASN A 258 -4.45 -17.51 -1.39
N THR A 259 -3.74 -16.39 -1.39
CA THR A 259 -4.16 -15.16 -2.08
C THR A 259 -4.29 -15.35 -3.59
N SER A 260 -3.66 -16.34 -4.22
CA SER A 260 -3.91 -16.66 -5.63
C SER A 260 -5.38 -16.95 -5.93
N SER A 261 -6.16 -17.34 -4.91
CA SER A 261 -7.61 -17.49 -4.99
C SER A 261 -8.35 -16.19 -5.33
N LEU A 262 -7.81 -15.02 -4.97
CA LEU A 262 -8.51 -13.72 -5.06
C LEU A 262 -9.00 -13.41 -6.48
N ARG A 263 -8.27 -13.82 -7.53
CA ARG A 263 -8.73 -13.62 -8.92
C ARG A 263 -10.04 -14.35 -9.24
N TYR A 264 -10.35 -15.40 -8.49
CA TYR A 264 -11.54 -16.24 -8.67
C TYR A 264 -12.63 -15.95 -7.64
N VAL A 265 -12.25 -15.55 -6.43
CA VAL A 265 -13.20 -15.45 -5.30
C VAL A 265 -13.53 -14.03 -4.87
N ALA A 266 -12.75 -13.02 -5.28
CA ALA A 266 -13.01 -11.62 -4.93
C ALA A 266 -13.88 -10.92 -5.98
N ASP A 267 -14.94 -10.28 -5.52
CA ASP A 267 -15.77 -9.40 -6.34
C ASP A 267 -15.26 -7.96 -6.31
N ALA A 268 -14.64 -7.53 -5.21
CA ALA A 268 -13.88 -6.29 -5.11
C ALA A 268 -12.80 -6.38 -4.02
N ILE A 269 -11.82 -5.48 -4.10
CA ILE A 269 -10.76 -5.31 -3.11
C ILE A 269 -10.79 -3.88 -2.56
N CYS A 270 -10.69 -3.73 -1.23
CA CYS A 270 -10.46 -2.45 -0.57
C CYS A 270 -9.08 -2.47 0.08
N THR A 271 -8.25 -1.46 -0.20
CA THR A 271 -6.93 -1.30 0.41
C THR A 271 -6.52 0.17 0.46
N CYS A 272 -5.50 0.52 1.24
CA CYS A 272 -4.94 1.87 1.18
C CYS A 272 -4.08 2.05 -0.06
N ILE A 273 -2.94 1.37 -0.10
CA ILE A 273 -1.91 1.53 -1.14
C ILE A 273 -1.34 0.18 -1.65
N GLY A 274 -1.94 -0.94 -1.24
CA GLY A 274 -1.33 -2.27 -1.32
C GLY A 274 -1.29 -2.83 -2.74
N THR A 275 -0.28 -3.63 -3.07
CA THR A 275 -0.08 -4.20 -4.42
C THR A 275 -1.22 -5.07 -4.92
N ALA A 276 -2.03 -5.64 -4.01
CA ALA A 276 -3.23 -6.40 -4.37
C ALA A 276 -4.18 -5.61 -5.28
N GLY A 277 -4.27 -4.28 -5.11
CA GLY A 277 -5.07 -3.43 -5.97
C GLY A 277 -4.58 -3.38 -7.41
N LEU A 278 -3.28 -3.51 -7.65
CA LEU A 278 -2.70 -3.62 -8.99
C LEU A 278 -2.81 -5.04 -9.54
N GLU A 279 -2.38 -6.02 -8.75
CA GLU A 279 -2.28 -7.44 -9.16
C GLU A 279 -3.63 -7.99 -9.61
N TYR A 280 -4.70 -7.77 -8.83
CA TYR A 280 -6.02 -8.35 -9.13
C TYR A 280 -6.88 -7.50 -10.07
N SER A 281 -6.57 -6.21 -10.24
CA SER A 281 -7.14 -5.41 -11.33
C SER A 281 -6.75 -5.96 -12.69
N ALA A 282 -5.55 -6.53 -12.82
CA ALA A 282 -5.12 -7.22 -14.04
C ALA A 282 -5.90 -8.51 -14.36
N PHE A 283 -6.71 -9.01 -13.41
CA PHE A 283 -7.67 -10.11 -13.59
C PHE A 283 -9.13 -9.63 -13.58
N GLY A 284 -9.36 -8.31 -13.64
CA GLY A 284 -10.67 -7.70 -13.72
C GLY A 284 -11.38 -7.46 -12.38
N VAL A 285 -10.70 -7.70 -11.24
CA VAL A 285 -11.25 -7.42 -9.91
C VAL A 285 -11.14 -5.91 -9.65
N PRO A 286 -12.25 -5.18 -9.45
CA PRO A 286 -12.18 -3.75 -9.13
C PRO A 286 -11.55 -3.53 -7.75
N CYS A 287 -10.76 -2.47 -7.62
CA CYS A 287 -10.13 -2.09 -6.36
C CYS A 287 -10.46 -0.65 -5.95
N ILE A 288 -10.84 -0.47 -4.68
CA ILE A 288 -11.03 0.81 -4.02
C ILE A 288 -9.76 1.16 -3.24
N LEU A 289 -9.19 2.32 -3.54
CA LEU A 289 -8.02 2.86 -2.85
C LEU A 289 -8.41 3.98 -1.90
N SER A 290 -8.00 3.90 -0.63
CA SER A 290 -8.14 5.01 0.31
C SER A 290 -6.91 5.93 0.35
N GLY A 291 -5.85 5.61 -0.40
CA GLY A 291 -4.66 6.43 -0.55
C GLY A 291 -4.10 6.40 -1.97
N LYS A 292 -3.33 7.44 -2.30
CA LYS A 292 -2.58 7.49 -3.56
C LYS A 292 -1.41 6.51 -3.48
N THR A 293 -1.16 5.80 -4.56
CA THR A 293 -0.01 4.89 -4.69
C THR A 293 0.59 5.00 -6.09
N TRP A 294 1.69 4.30 -6.35
CA TRP A 294 2.43 4.39 -7.61
C TRP A 294 1.61 3.97 -8.83
N TYR A 295 0.58 3.14 -8.65
CA TYR A 295 -0.33 2.70 -9.69
C TYR A 295 -1.68 3.43 -9.71
N SER A 296 -1.87 4.48 -8.90
CA SER A 296 -3.08 5.31 -8.97
C SER A 296 -3.11 6.22 -10.20
N GLY A 297 -4.31 6.64 -10.62
CA GLY A 297 -4.54 7.60 -11.70
C GLY A 297 -4.41 7.02 -13.11
N PHE A 298 -4.39 5.70 -13.25
CA PHE A 298 -4.36 5.00 -14.55
C PHE A 298 -5.74 4.50 -15.00
N GLY A 299 -6.81 4.78 -14.25
CA GLY A 299 -8.19 4.55 -14.68
C GLY A 299 -8.76 3.14 -14.44
N PHE A 300 -8.01 2.24 -13.81
CA PHE A 300 -8.48 0.88 -13.46
C PHE A 300 -8.80 0.70 -11.97
N THR A 301 -8.66 1.75 -11.16
CA THR A 301 -8.96 1.77 -9.72
C THR A 301 -9.99 2.84 -9.37
N VAL A 302 -10.76 2.58 -8.31
CA VAL A 302 -11.71 3.53 -7.73
C VAL A 302 -10.98 4.34 -6.66
N GLU A 303 -10.85 5.65 -6.89
CA GLU A 303 -9.98 6.55 -6.11
C GLU A 303 -10.78 7.71 -5.50
N PRO A 304 -11.60 7.46 -4.46
CA PRO A 304 -12.29 8.52 -3.74
C PRO A 304 -11.30 9.54 -3.16
N ARG A 305 -11.71 10.81 -3.15
CA ARG A 305 -10.88 11.92 -2.66
C ARG A 305 -11.28 12.42 -1.27
N THR A 306 -12.44 11.97 -0.78
CA THR A 306 -12.97 12.35 0.53
C THR A 306 -13.45 11.13 1.30
N ASP A 307 -13.57 11.28 2.62
CA ASP A 307 -14.14 10.24 3.47
C ASP A 307 -15.62 9.97 3.11
N VAL A 308 -16.38 11.01 2.74
CA VAL A 308 -17.77 10.92 2.31
C VAL A 308 -17.90 10.07 1.04
N GLU A 309 -17.09 10.33 0.01
CA GLU A 309 -17.07 9.52 -1.21
C GLU A 309 -16.69 8.08 -0.93
N PHE A 310 -15.64 7.86 -0.14
CA PHE A 310 -15.17 6.53 0.23
C PHE A 310 -16.26 5.73 0.96
N LYS A 311 -16.90 6.33 1.98
CA LYS A 311 -18.01 5.71 2.72
C LYS A 311 -19.20 5.41 1.80
N LYS A 312 -19.56 6.32 0.89
CA LYS A 312 -20.65 6.13 -0.07
C LYS A 312 -20.39 4.93 -1.00
N ILE A 313 -19.15 4.79 -1.49
CA ILE A 313 -18.74 3.64 -2.32
C ILE A 313 -18.85 2.35 -1.52
N LEU A 314 -18.32 2.29 -0.30
CA LEU A 314 -18.38 1.08 0.53
C LEU A 314 -19.81 0.67 0.90
N LYS A 315 -20.70 1.64 1.13
CA LYS A 315 -22.14 1.39 1.38
C LYS A 315 -22.90 0.87 0.15
N ASN A 316 -22.36 1.00 -1.05
CA ASN A 316 -22.96 0.53 -2.31
C ASN A 316 -22.04 -0.44 -3.05
N ILE A 317 -21.14 -1.12 -2.34
CA ILE A 317 -20.08 -1.92 -2.95
C ILE A 317 -20.61 -3.17 -3.66
N ASP A 318 -21.80 -3.64 -3.28
CA ASP A 318 -22.55 -4.68 -3.97
C ASP A 318 -22.83 -4.34 -5.44
N LYS A 319 -22.90 -3.05 -5.78
CA LYS A 319 -23.16 -2.55 -7.14
C LYS A 319 -21.89 -2.30 -7.95
N LEU A 320 -20.70 -2.47 -7.37
CA LEU A 320 -19.45 -2.21 -8.08
C LEU A 320 -19.26 -3.24 -9.22
N PRO A 321 -19.09 -2.78 -10.47
CA PRO A 321 -18.93 -3.68 -11.62
C PRO A 321 -17.50 -4.21 -11.70
N ARG A 322 -17.34 -5.33 -12.41
CA ARG A 322 -16.01 -5.81 -12.85
C ARG A 322 -15.38 -4.79 -13.79
N LEU A 323 -14.05 -4.79 -13.84
CA LEU A 323 -13.31 -3.95 -14.78
C LEU A 323 -13.55 -4.42 -16.23
N ASN A 324 -13.57 -3.48 -17.17
CA ASN A 324 -13.67 -3.79 -18.59
C ASN A 324 -12.29 -4.17 -19.19
N ASN A 325 -12.27 -4.64 -20.44
CA ASN A 325 -11.03 -5.09 -21.09
C ASN A 325 -9.97 -4.00 -21.24
N GLU A 326 -10.36 -2.74 -21.42
CA GLU A 326 -9.43 -1.62 -21.50
C GLU A 326 -8.72 -1.41 -20.16
N GLN A 327 -9.49 -1.34 -19.07
CA GLN A 327 -8.97 -1.21 -17.71
C GLN A 327 -8.08 -2.39 -17.33
N ILE A 328 -8.48 -3.62 -17.70
CA ILE A 328 -7.70 -4.84 -17.48
C ILE A 328 -6.37 -4.76 -18.22
N ASN A 329 -6.37 -4.34 -19.49
CA ASN A 329 -5.15 -4.21 -20.29
C ASN A 329 -4.21 -3.16 -19.71
N ILE A 330 -4.73 -2.02 -19.24
CA ILE A 330 -3.94 -0.99 -18.55
C ILE A 330 -3.36 -1.56 -17.25
N ALA A 331 -4.16 -2.24 -16.43
CA ALA A 331 -3.67 -2.86 -15.20
C ALA A 331 -2.56 -3.89 -15.47
N LYS A 332 -2.69 -4.72 -16.52
CA LYS A 332 -1.69 -5.69 -16.96
C LYS A 332 -0.36 -5.03 -17.34
N ILE A 333 -0.37 -3.98 -18.15
CA ILE A 333 0.89 -3.30 -18.55
C ILE A 333 1.54 -2.57 -17.37
N ILE A 334 0.75 -1.98 -16.45
CA ILE A 334 1.29 -1.34 -15.25
C ILE A 334 1.86 -2.40 -14.30
N ALA A 335 1.21 -3.55 -14.18
CA ALA A 335 1.73 -4.68 -13.41
C ALA A 335 3.02 -5.24 -14.02
N LEU A 336 3.10 -5.38 -15.34
CA LEU A 336 4.33 -5.81 -16.03
C LEU A 336 5.47 -4.81 -15.79
N PHE A 337 5.21 -3.50 -15.92
CA PHE A 337 6.19 -2.48 -15.61
C PHE A 337 6.66 -2.60 -14.15
N THR A 338 5.73 -2.76 -13.21
CA THR A 338 6.01 -2.74 -11.76
C THR A 338 6.68 -4.02 -11.27
N PHE A 339 6.30 -5.17 -11.79
CA PHE A 339 6.72 -6.47 -11.25
C PHE A 339 7.80 -7.15 -12.08
N ASP A 340 8.01 -6.80 -13.35
CA ASP A 340 9.00 -7.47 -14.21
C ASP A 340 10.17 -6.54 -14.52
N ILE A 341 9.90 -5.41 -15.18
CA ILE A 341 10.92 -4.43 -15.58
C ILE A 341 11.66 -3.88 -14.36
N ILE A 342 10.98 -3.79 -13.23
CA ILE A 342 11.52 -3.34 -11.95
C ILE A 342 12.16 -4.53 -11.19
N GLU A 343 11.51 -5.68 -10.99
CA GLU A 343 12.10 -6.76 -10.18
C GLU A 343 13.36 -7.43 -10.79
N VAL A 344 13.56 -7.40 -12.11
CA VAL A 344 14.72 -8.01 -12.81
C VAL A 344 16.05 -7.30 -12.49
N THR A 345 16.04 -6.15 -11.82
CA THR A 345 17.25 -5.41 -11.40
C THR A 345 17.72 -5.74 -9.97
N LYS A 346 17.12 -6.73 -9.31
CA LYS A 346 17.71 -7.30 -8.10
C LYS A 346 19.02 -7.98 -8.48
N PHE A 347 20.14 -7.33 -8.19
CA PHE A 347 21.46 -7.96 -8.24
C PHE A 347 21.42 -9.25 -7.42
N PRO A 348 22.10 -10.32 -7.84
CA PRO A 348 22.31 -11.48 -6.96
C PRO A 348 22.88 -10.96 -5.64
N ASP A 349 22.37 -11.46 -4.52
CA ASP A 349 22.93 -11.17 -3.20
C ASP A 349 24.45 -11.41 -3.24
N PRO A 350 25.26 -10.54 -2.58
CA PRO A 350 26.71 -10.65 -2.57
C PRO A 350 27.22 -12.00 -2.03
#